data_AF-U2TKX3-F1
#
_entry.id   AF-U2TKX3-F1
#
_cell.length_a   1.000
_cell.length_b   1.000
_cell.length_c   1.000
_cell.angle_alpha   90.00
_cell.angle_beta   90.00
_cell.angle_gamma   90.00
#
_symmetry.space_group_name_H-M   'P 1'
#
loop_
_entity.id
_entity.type
_entity.pdbx_description
1 polymer ?
#
loop_
_entity_poly.entity_id
_entity_poly.type
_entity_poly.pdbx_seq_one_letter_code
_entity_poly.pdbx_strand_id
1 'polypeptide(L)'
;MREREREDARATIARYEDSVARPARQRFRPASDEALLAYSRRCAEWLRFGREVASALDGSASPYDAVLVSGHTPPTLRAVGLEDRPILHTQSHVRAEMAEKDDLLHHHGIPLREFLQVPEKLERPWLVFDSPQRDRRGNLTHRGIVAMLDVYDVDGIPLSAYLLPNGTGQYRFENVTSNFMTSVYGRDHLEDYIRRAADLGLILYVDARQWDRIEGDPRRVPGTRCLGAFEGLDGIVHRTGSIGVSAPPASGRVAAPRRTYSFGDIANECEGRDGGRC
;
A
#
# COMPACT_ATOMS: atom_id res chain seq x y z
N MET A 1 13.59 -8.67 -33.27
CA MET A 1 14.24 -7.98 -32.13
C MET A 1 15.75 -8.13 -32.28
N ARG A 2 16.56 -7.12 -31.92
CA ARG A 2 18.03 -7.24 -31.96
C ARG A 2 18.51 -8.03 -30.74
N GLU A 3 19.58 -8.83 -30.87
CA GLU A 3 20.07 -9.67 -29.76
C GLU A 3 20.44 -8.85 -28.52
N ARG A 4 21.13 -7.72 -28.73
CA ARG A 4 21.47 -6.77 -27.67
C ARG A 4 20.25 -6.28 -26.86
N GLU A 5 19.12 -6.06 -27.53
CA GLU A 5 17.88 -5.61 -26.88
C GLU A 5 17.30 -6.69 -25.96
N ARG A 6 17.44 -7.98 -26.35
CA ARG A 6 17.05 -9.12 -25.51
C ARG A 6 17.98 -9.27 -24.31
N GLU A 7 19.28 -9.09 -24.51
CA GLU A 7 20.29 -9.13 -23.42
C GLU A 7 20.03 -8.03 -22.39
N ASP A 8 19.82 -6.79 -22.84
CA ASP A 8 19.51 -5.65 -21.97
C ASP A 8 18.20 -5.89 -21.17
N ALA A 9 17.18 -6.46 -21.82
CA ALA A 9 15.93 -6.81 -21.18
C ALA A 9 16.10 -7.89 -20.10
N ARG A 10 16.83 -8.96 -20.41
CA ARG A 10 17.16 -10.03 -19.44
C ARG A 10 17.97 -9.50 -18.27
N ALA A 11 18.95 -8.63 -18.52
CA ALA A 11 19.77 -8.03 -17.47
C ALA A 11 18.96 -7.10 -16.55
N THR A 12 17.95 -6.43 -17.08
CA THR A 12 17.04 -5.59 -16.29
C THR A 12 16.12 -6.43 -15.41
N ILE A 13 15.55 -7.50 -15.97
CA ILE A 13 14.73 -8.46 -15.24
C ILE A 13 15.52 -9.10 -14.11
N ALA A 14 16.72 -9.63 -14.40
CA ALA A 14 17.58 -10.27 -13.41
C ALA A 14 17.89 -9.32 -12.25
N ARG A 15 18.29 -8.07 -12.55
CA ARG A 15 18.55 -7.04 -11.52
C ARG A 15 17.36 -6.80 -10.59
N TYR A 16 16.15 -6.69 -11.15
CA TYR A 16 14.95 -6.54 -10.33
C TYR A 16 14.69 -7.78 -9.47
N GLU A 17 14.65 -8.96 -10.09
CA GLU A 17 14.38 -10.21 -9.40
C GLU A 17 15.40 -10.51 -8.29
N ASP A 18 16.67 -10.15 -8.50
CA ASP A 18 17.72 -10.28 -7.50
C ASP A 18 17.50 -9.30 -6.33
N SER A 19 17.13 -8.05 -6.62
CA SER A 19 16.89 -7.01 -5.59
C SER A 19 15.77 -7.36 -4.60
N VAL A 20 14.81 -8.18 -5.04
CA VAL A 20 13.68 -8.67 -4.22
C VAL A 20 13.83 -10.13 -3.81
N ALA A 21 15.03 -10.71 -3.99
CA ALA A 21 15.37 -12.09 -3.67
C ALA A 21 14.37 -13.13 -4.25
N ARG A 22 13.96 -12.93 -5.50
CA ARG A 22 12.92 -13.77 -6.14
C ARG A 22 13.34 -15.23 -6.18
N PRO A 23 12.51 -16.15 -5.63
CA PRO A 23 12.79 -17.58 -5.68
C PRO A 23 12.93 -18.06 -7.13
N ALA A 24 13.90 -18.94 -7.41
CA ALA A 24 14.16 -19.46 -8.76
C ALA A 24 12.90 -20.04 -9.44
N ARG A 25 11.99 -20.66 -8.68
CA ARG A 25 10.72 -21.22 -9.16
C ARG A 25 9.69 -20.16 -9.58
N GLN A 26 9.83 -18.92 -9.09
CA GLN A 26 8.93 -17.80 -9.38
C GLN A 26 9.54 -16.80 -10.37
N ARG A 27 10.78 -17.03 -10.82
CA ARG A 27 11.42 -16.16 -11.80
C ARG A 27 10.69 -16.21 -13.13
N PHE A 28 10.59 -15.05 -13.76
CA PHE A 28 9.87 -14.87 -15.00
C PHE A 28 10.51 -15.66 -16.14
N ARG A 29 9.67 -16.40 -16.87
CA ARG A 29 10.04 -17.12 -18.08
C ARG A 29 9.23 -16.53 -19.23
N PRO A 30 9.86 -15.79 -20.15
CA PRO A 30 9.13 -15.14 -21.23
C PRO A 30 8.53 -16.19 -22.18
N ALA A 31 7.23 -16.07 -22.49
CA ALA A 31 6.58 -16.88 -23.53
C ALA A 31 6.89 -16.36 -24.95
N SER A 32 7.31 -15.10 -25.06
CA SER A 32 7.66 -14.44 -26.31
C SER A 32 8.61 -13.27 -26.06
N ASP A 33 9.20 -12.76 -27.14
CA ASP A 33 9.98 -11.52 -27.16
C ASP A 33 9.17 -10.31 -26.66
N GLU A 34 7.88 -10.25 -27.01
CA GLU A 34 6.98 -9.19 -26.55
C GLU A 34 6.78 -9.25 -25.04
N ALA A 35 6.55 -10.46 -24.50
CA ALA A 35 6.42 -10.68 -23.07
C ALA A 35 7.72 -10.33 -22.32
N LEU A 36 8.88 -10.64 -22.91
CA LEU A 36 10.20 -10.27 -22.37
C LEU A 36 10.32 -8.74 -22.24
N LEU A 37 10.05 -7.99 -23.31
CA LEU A 37 10.15 -6.53 -23.27
C LEU A 37 9.11 -5.90 -22.35
N ALA A 38 7.88 -6.39 -22.36
CA ALA A 38 6.82 -5.87 -21.48
C ALA A 38 7.18 -6.05 -20.00
N TYR A 39 7.69 -7.22 -19.62
CA TYR A 39 8.14 -7.46 -18.24
C TYR A 39 9.39 -6.66 -17.88
N SER A 40 10.36 -6.55 -18.80
CA SER A 40 11.55 -5.72 -18.60
C SER A 40 11.22 -4.25 -18.38
N ARG A 41 10.23 -3.69 -19.08
CA ARG A 41 9.79 -2.30 -18.87
C ARG A 41 9.25 -2.10 -17.46
N ARG A 42 8.38 -3.01 -16.99
CA ARG A 42 7.90 -3.00 -15.61
C ARG A 42 9.03 -3.14 -14.58
N CYS A 43 9.96 -4.06 -14.80
CA CYS A 43 11.15 -4.21 -13.96
C CYS A 43 12.00 -2.93 -13.88
N ALA A 44 12.13 -2.20 -15.00
CA ALA A 44 12.85 -0.92 -15.00
C ALA A 44 12.15 0.14 -14.13
N GLU A 45 10.81 0.17 -14.13
CA GLU A 45 10.03 1.06 -13.27
C GLU A 45 10.14 0.68 -11.79
N TRP A 46 10.05 -0.61 -11.47
CA TRP A 46 10.21 -1.09 -10.10
C TRP A 46 11.64 -0.90 -9.57
N LEU A 47 12.66 -1.05 -10.42
CA LEU A 47 14.04 -0.68 -10.08
C LEU A 47 14.21 0.83 -9.87
N ARG A 48 13.46 1.67 -10.59
CA ARG A 48 13.44 3.12 -10.35
C ARG A 48 12.85 3.44 -8.98
N PHE A 49 11.74 2.81 -8.62
CA PHE A 49 11.18 2.92 -7.26
C PHE A 49 12.22 2.52 -6.20
N GLY A 50 12.93 1.40 -6.38
CA GLY A 50 13.95 0.99 -5.43
C GLY A 50 15.12 1.98 -5.27
N ARG A 51 15.50 2.69 -6.33
CA ARG A 51 16.49 3.78 -6.21
C ARG A 51 15.96 4.97 -5.44
N GLU A 52 14.70 5.36 -5.66
CA GLU A 52 14.07 6.45 -4.91
C GLU A 52 13.87 6.10 -3.42
N VAL A 53 13.54 4.85 -3.12
CA VAL A 53 13.50 4.33 -1.74
C VAL A 53 14.89 4.40 -1.11
N ALA A 54 15.93 3.94 -1.80
CA ALA A 54 17.31 4.03 -1.29
C ALA A 54 17.70 5.49 -0.99
N SER A 55 17.43 6.41 -1.93
CA SER A 55 17.70 7.84 -1.73
C SER A 55 16.88 8.49 -0.62
N ALA A 56 15.65 8.00 -0.37
CA ALA A 56 14.86 8.44 0.76
C ALA A 56 15.47 7.96 2.09
N LEU A 57 15.90 6.70 2.15
CA LEU A 57 16.49 6.10 3.36
C LEU A 57 17.85 6.72 3.72
N ASP A 58 18.73 6.94 2.73
CA ASP A 58 20.06 7.51 2.95
C ASP A 58 20.06 9.05 3.08
N GLY A 59 18.92 9.70 2.83
CA GLY A 59 18.74 11.14 2.95
C GLY A 59 19.31 11.95 1.78
N SER A 60 19.71 11.31 0.68
CA SER A 60 20.20 11.98 -0.53
C SER A 60 19.09 12.55 -1.42
N ALA A 61 17.84 12.10 -1.23
CA ALA A 61 16.68 12.66 -1.92
C ALA A 61 16.40 14.12 -1.50
N SER A 62 15.87 14.92 -2.42
CA SER A 62 15.35 16.25 -2.10
C SER A 62 14.29 16.15 -0.99
N PRO A 63 14.35 16.91 0.10
CA PRO A 63 13.43 16.76 1.24
C PRO A 63 11.96 17.08 0.91
N TYR A 64 11.72 17.74 -0.23
CA TYR A 64 10.38 18.11 -0.69
C TYR A 64 9.73 17.07 -1.60
N ASP A 65 10.51 16.16 -2.18
CA ASP A 65 10.00 15.22 -3.17
C ASP A 65 9.35 14.01 -2.48
N ALA A 66 8.20 13.58 -2.99
CA ALA A 66 7.65 12.26 -2.75
C ALA A 66 8.45 11.20 -3.52
N VAL A 67 8.25 9.94 -3.14
CA VAL A 67 8.66 8.76 -3.89
C VAL A 67 7.54 8.39 -4.86
N LEU A 68 7.90 8.16 -6.12
CA LEU A 68 6.99 7.70 -7.16
C LEU A 68 6.88 6.17 -7.12
N VAL A 69 5.77 5.68 -6.58
CA VAL A 69 5.46 4.24 -6.48
C VAL A 69 5.14 3.67 -7.86
N SER A 70 4.31 4.37 -8.63
CA SER A 70 3.93 3.98 -9.99
C SER A 70 3.63 5.22 -10.84
N GLY A 71 4.04 5.21 -12.11
CA GLY A 71 3.74 6.29 -13.06
C GLY A 71 2.26 6.33 -13.48
N HIS A 72 1.58 5.20 -13.38
CA HIS A 72 0.18 5.02 -13.78
C HIS A 72 -0.60 4.30 -12.69
N THR A 73 -1.92 4.46 -12.66
CA THR A 73 -2.73 3.69 -11.74
C THR A 73 -2.93 2.28 -12.30
N PRO A 74 -2.67 1.22 -11.51
CA PRO A 74 -2.86 -0.16 -11.93
C PRO A 74 -4.24 -0.44 -12.56
N PRO A 75 -4.33 -1.33 -13.57
CA PRO A 75 -5.59 -1.65 -14.23
C PRO A 75 -6.72 -2.07 -13.27
N THR A 76 -6.41 -2.88 -12.25
CA THR A 76 -7.38 -3.30 -11.23
C THR A 76 -7.94 -2.11 -10.45
N LEU A 77 -7.08 -1.17 -10.05
CA LEU A 77 -7.51 0.05 -9.34
C LEU A 77 -8.32 0.98 -10.25
N ARG A 78 -7.96 1.08 -11.53
CA ARG A 78 -8.76 1.82 -12.52
C ARG A 78 -10.14 1.20 -12.74
N ALA A 79 -10.22 -0.12 -12.78
CA ALA A 79 -11.47 -0.85 -12.99
C ALA A 79 -12.46 -0.65 -11.82
N VAL A 80 -11.96 -0.54 -10.59
CA VAL A 80 -12.81 -0.19 -9.42
C VAL A 80 -13.14 1.31 -9.35
N GLY A 81 -12.46 2.17 -10.12
CA GLY A 81 -12.89 3.55 -10.37
C GLY A 81 -11.84 4.64 -10.15
N LEU A 82 -10.60 4.32 -9.75
CA LEU A 82 -9.56 5.36 -9.65
C LEU A 82 -9.23 5.92 -11.04
N GLU A 83 -9.00 7.23 -11.09
CA GLU A 83 -8.46 7.87 -12.30
C GLU A 83 -7.02 7.41 -12.56
N ASP A 84 -6.62 7.41 -13.84
CA ASP A 84 -5.24 7.07 -14.22
C ASP A 84 -4.28 8.21 -13.88
N ARG A 85 -3.73 8.16 -12.68
CA ARG A 85 -2.81 9.14 -12.11
C ARG A 85 -1.57 8.43 -11.55
N PRO A 86 -0.42 9.13 -11.41
CA PRO A 86 0.73 8.57 -10.70
C PRO A 86 0.36 8.27 -9.25
N ILE A 87 1.06 7.29 -8.66
CA ILE A 87 0.94 6.95 -7.25
C ILE A 87 2.17 7.46 -6.51
N LEU A 88 1.94 8.37 -5.57
CA LEU A 88 2.98 9.00 -4.78
C LEU A 88 2.92 8.55 -3.32
N HIS A 89 4.07 8.58 -2.65
CA HIS A 89 4.21 8.25 -1.25
C HIS A 89 5.29 9.14 -0.61
N THR A 90 5.14 9.58 0.64
CA THR A 90 6.15 10.49 1.22
C THR A 90 7.39 9.72 1.66
N GLN A 91 8.55 10.39 1.62
CA GLN A 91 9.78 9.84 2.19
C GLN A 91 9.67 9.55 3.70
N SER A 92 8.88 10.34 4.44
CA SER A 92 8.67 10.12 5.87
C SER A 92 7.99 8.79 6.15
N HIS A 93 6.96 8.43 5.36
CA HIS A 93 6.29 7.14 5.50
C HIS A 93 7.20 6.01 5.06
N VAL A 94 7.92 6.13 3.94
CA VAL A 94 8.95 5.16 3.53
C VAL A 94 9.91 4.84 4.67
N ARG A 95 10.45 5.86 5.36
CA ARG A 95 11.36 5.66 6.50
C ARG A 95 10.68 4.99 7.69
N ALA A 96 9.47 5.45 8.06
CA ALA A 96 8.74 4.91 9.21
C ALA A 96 8.32 3.44 8.99
N GLU A 97 7.85 3.10 7.80
CA GLU A 97 7.38 1.76 7.44
C GLU A 97 8.50 0.71 7.47
N MET A 98 9.74 1.11 7.16
CA MET A 98 10.92 0.24 7.21
C MET A 98 11.74 0.35 8.52
N ALA A 99 11.42 1.31 9.39
CA ALA A 99 12.06 1.40 10.70
C ALA A 99 11.70 0.18 11.56
N GLU A 100 12.54 -0.14 12.54
CA GLU A 100 12.28 -1.22 13.49
C GLU A 100 10.87 -1.08 14.10
N LYS A 101 10.14 -2.20 14.18
CA LYS A 101 8.74 -2.19 14.58
C LYS A 101 8.59 -1.54 15.96
N ASP A 102 7.74 -0.52 16.01
CA ASP A 102 7.42 0.24 17.22
C ASP A 102 6.00 0.79 17.03
N ASP A 103 5.05 0.21 17.77
CA ASP A 103 3.64 0.55 17.63
C ASP A 103 3.33 1.99 18.10
N LEU A 104 4.14 2.54 19.03
CA LEU A 104 3.97 3.90 19.54
C LEU A 104 4.40 4.94 18.50
N LEU A 105 5.39 4.60 17.68
CA LEU A 105 5.90 5.45 16.61
C LEU A 105 5.29 5.14 15.24
N HIS A 106 4.37 4.17 15.18
CA HIS A 106 3.80 3.64 13.94
C HIS A 106 4.87 3.16 12.96
N HIS A 107 5.92 2.53 13.48
CA HIS A 107 6.93 1.86 12.68
C HIS A 107 6.52 0.41 12.45
N HIS A 108 6.60 -0.05 11.21
CA HIS A 108 6.00 -1.34 10.81
C HIS A 108 7.03 -2.44 10.55
N GLY A 109 8.33 -2.15 10.60
CA GLY A 109 9.37 -3.16 10.44
C GLY A 109 9.35 -3.85 9.08
N ILE A 110 8.83 -3.23 8.01
CA ILE A 110 8.72 -3.90 6.71
C ILE A 110 10.13 -4.18 6.17
N PRO A 111 10.49 -5.43 5.87
CA PRO A 111 11.80 -5.73 5.30
C PRO A 111 11.93 -5.03 3.93
N LEU A 112 13.09 -4.39 3.67
CA LEU A 112 13.34 -3.65 2.43
C LEU A 112 12.94 -4.45 1.17
N ARG A 113 13.33 -5.73 1.08
CA ARG A 113 12.99 -6.59 -0.06
C ARG A 113 11.48 -6.79 -0.29
N GLU A 114 10.68 -6.73 0.76
CA GLU A 114 9.21 -6.83 0.68
C GLU A 114 8.63 -5.49 0.25
N PHE A 115 9.15 -4.39 0.80
CA PHE A 115 8.74 -3.04 0.41
C PHE A 115 9.04 -2.75 -1.08
N LEU A 116 10.19 -3.18 -1.58
CA LEU A 116 10.58 -3.03 -3.00
C LEU A 116 9.64 -3.75 -3.98
N GLN A 117 8.83 -4.69 -3.51
CA GLN A 117 7.82 -5.39 -4.33
C GLN A 117 6.47 -4.67 -4.37
N VAL A 118 6.24 -3.62 -3.56
CA VAL A 118 4.95 -2.92 -3.48
C VAL A 118 4.41 -2.49 -4.86
N PRO A 119 5.18 -1.82 -5.74
CA PRO A 119 4.69 -1.46 -7.06
C PRO A 119 4.24 -2.65 -7.91
N GLU A 120 4.98 -3.76 -7.87
CA GLU A 120 4.61 -4.99 -8.60
C GLU A 120 3.33 -5.59 -8.03
N LYS A 121 3.24 -5.74 -6.70
CA LYS A 121 2.07 -6.37 -6.08
C LYS A 121 0.82 -5.51 -6.18
N LEU A 122 0.97 -4.20 -6.26
CA LEU A 122 -0.13 -3.28 -6.48
C LEU A 122 -0.73 -3.40 -7.90
N GLU A 123 0.00 -3.95 -8.88
CA GLU A 123 -0.57 -4.31 -10.19
C GLU A 123 -1.60 -5.43 -10.08
N ARG A 124 -1.45 -6.30 -9.07
CA ARG A 124 -2.26 -7.51 -8.85
C ARG A 124 -2.53 -7.71 -7.35
N PRO A 125 -3.30 -6.79 -6.73
CA PRO A 125 -3.75 -7.00 -5.36
C PRO A 125 -4.67 -8.22 -5.32
N TRP A 126 -4.77 -8.89 -4.18
CA TRP A 126 -5.70 -10.01 -4.01
C TRP A 126 -7.08 -9.58 -3.51
N LEU A 127 -7.16 -8.40 -2.89
CA LEU A 127 -8.38 -7.78 -2.42
C LEU A 127 -8.27 -6.27 -2.55
N VAL A 128 -9.36 -5.62 -2.98
CA VAL A 128 -9.51 -4.16 -2.91
C VAL A 128 -10.85 -3.84 -2.29
N PHE A 129 -10.88 -2.87 -1.37
CA PHE A 129 -12.12 -2.43 -0.71
C PHE A 129 -12.07 -0.95 -0.32
N ASP A 130 -13.24 -0.33 -0.20
CA ASP A 130 -13.35 0.99 0.41
C ASP A 130 -13.08 0.89 1.92
N SER A 131 -12.26 1.80 2.45
CA SER A 131 -11.91 1.79 3.87
C SER A 131 -13.16 1.96 4.75
N PRO A 132 -13.45 1.04 5.70
CA PRO A 132 -14.59 1.13 6.59
C PRO A 132 -14.40 2.14 7.74
N GLN A 133 -13.58 3.18 7.53
CA GLN A 133 -13.34 4.23 8.51
C GLN A 133 -14.63 4.99 8.82
N ARG A 134 -14.76 5.43 10.07
CA ARG A 134 -15.90 6.22 10.53
C ARG A 134 -15.44 7.56 11.11
N ASP A 135 -16.24 8.59 10.93
CA ASP A 135 -16.04 9.87 11.61
C ASP A 135 -16.42 9.75 13.10
N ARG A 136 -16.19 10.83 13.86
CA ARG A 136 -16.57 10.93 15.29
C ARG A 136 -18.06 10.73 15.55
N ARG A 137 -18.91 10.84 14.52
CA ARG A 137 -20.37 10.68 14.59
C ARG A 137 -20.81 9.28 14.17
N GLY A 138 -19.87 8.39 13.87
CA GLY A 138 -20.14 7.02 13.46
C GLY A 138 -20.50 6.84 11.99
N ASN A 139 -20.47 7.89 11.17
CA ASN A 139 -20.77 7.77 9.73
C ASN A 139 -19.55 7.20 9.00
N LEU A 140 -19.78 6.34 8.01
CA LEU A 140 -18.72 5.89 7.12
C LEU A 140 -18.11 7.08 6.39
N THR A 141 -16.79 7.19 6.44
CA THR A 141 -16.03 8.20 5.72
C THR A 141 -15.35 7.53 4.54
N HIS A 142 -16.00 7.57 3.37
CA HIS A 142 -15.37 7.14 2.12
C HIS A 142 -14.28 8.15 1.75
N ARG A 143 -13.04 7.91 2.18
CA ARG A 143 -11.91 8.77 1.80
C ARG A 143 -10.72 8.00 1.22
N GLY A 144 -10.70 6.67 1.32
CA GLY A 144 -9.57 5.91 0.85
C GLY A 144 -9.91 4.47 0.52
N ILE A 145 -9.05 3.89 -0.30
CA ILE A 145 -9.15 2.55 -0.85
C ILE A 145 -7.98 1.75 -0.30
N VAL A 146 -8.26 0.53 0.14
CA VAL A 146 -7.26 -0.40 0.62
C VAL A 146 -7.03 -1.45 -0.45
N ALA A 147 -5.77 -1.61 -0.85
CA ALA A 147 -5.32 -2.70 -1.71
C ALA A 147 -4.47 -3.67 -0.88
N MET A 148 -4.89 -4.93 -0.83
CA MET A 148 -4.16 -5.96 -0.11
C MET A 148 -3.16 -6.66 -1.03
N LEU A 149 -1.93 -6.81 -0.54
CA LEU A 149 -0.79 -7.28 -1.32
C LEU A 149 -0.31 -8.65 -0.85
N ASP A 150 0.28 -9.43 -1.75
CA ASP A 150 0.93 -10.72 -1.45
C ASP A 150 2.42 -10.53 -1.18
N VAL A 151 2.70 -9.69 -0.18
CA VAL A 151 3.98 -9.37 0.46
C VAL A 151 3.68 -9.14 1.93
N TYR A 152 4.66 -9.33 2.81
CA TYR A 152 4.42 -9.48 4.25
C TYR A 152 5.35 -8.58 5.05
N ASP A 153 4.88 -8.15 6.22
CA ASP A 153 5.74 -7.54 7.23
C ASP A 153 6.56 -8.58 8.01
N VAL A 154 7.29 -8.14 9.02
CA VAL A 154 8.08 -9.01 9.91
C VAL A 154 7.26 -10.02 10.70
N ASP A 155 5.98 -9.74 10.94
CA ASP A 155 5.08 -10.63 11.67
C ASP A 155 4.38 -11.63 10.75
N GLY A 156 4.62 -11.57 9.43
CA GLY A 156 4.00 -12.45 8.46
C GLY A 156 2.55 -12.05 8.12
N ILE A 157 2.18 -10.79 8.34
CA ILE A 157 0.87 -10.24 7.99
C ILE A 157 0.94 -9.64 6.57
N PRO A 158 -0.04 -9.93 5.68
CA PRO A 158 -0.09 -9.32 4.36
C PRO A 158 -0.12 -7.79 4.43
N LEU A 159 0.68 -7.13 3.59
CA LEU A 159 0.71 -5.68 3.54
C LEU A 159 -0.59 -5.11 2.96
N SER A 160 -1.10 -4.08 3.61
CA SER A 160 -2.22 -3.24 3.19
C SER A 160 -1.67 -1.92 2.66
N ALA A 161 -1.88 -1.62 1.38
CA ALA A 161 -1.61 -0.30 0.82
C ALA A 161 -2.87 0.55 0.90
N TYR A 162 -2.82 1.65 1.64
CA TYR A 162 -3.93 2.60 1.75
C TYR A 162 -3.70 3.78 0.80
N LEU A 163 -4.65 3.99 -0.11
CA LEU A 163 -4.61 5.04 -1.12
C LEU A 163 -5.73 6.05 -0.89
N LEU A 164 -5.37 7.33 -0.91
CA LEU A 164 -6.30 8.45 -1.06
C LEU A 164 -6.37 8.81 -2.56
N PRO A 165 -7.52 8.59 -3.22
CA PRO A 165 -7.69 9.02 -4.60
C PRO A 165 -7.56 10.54 -4.72
N ASN A 166 -7.07 11.02 -5.87
CA ASN A 166 -7.12 12.42 -6.25
C ASN A 166 -6.48 13.41 -5.25
N GLY A 167 -5.39 13.01 -4.59
CA GLY A 167 -4.55 13.89 -3.81
C GLY A 167 -3.55 14.69 -4.66
N THR A 168 -2.63 15.37 -3.99
CA THR A 168 -1.52 16.09 -4.60
C THR A 168 -0.23 15.81 -3.83
N GLY A 169 0.87 15.63 -4.54
CA GLY A 169 2.19 15.49 -3.94
C GLY A 169 3.24 16.24 -4.76
N GLN A 170 4.31 16.67 -4.10
CA GLN A 170 5.46 17.25 -4.78
C GLN A 170 6.33 16.12 -5.33
N TYR A 171 6.72 16.18 -6.60
CA TYR A 171 7.65 15.23 -7.21
C TYR A 171 8.49 15.95 -8.26
N ARG A 172 9.82 15.90 -8.09
CA ARG A 172 10.80 16.62 -8.91
C ARG A 172 10.51 18.13 -8.97
N PHE A 173 10.20 18.71 -7.82
CA PHE A 173 9.85 20.12 -7.65
C PHE A 173 8.57 20.57 -8.36
N GLU A 174 7.74 19.64 -8.84
CA GLU A 174 6.44 19.91 -9.43
C GLU A 174 5.31 19.41 -8.53
N ASN A 175 4.22 20.16 -8.48
CA ASN A 175 3.02 19.75 -7.75
C ASN A 175 2.20 18.83 -8.65
N VAL A 176 2.20 17.54 -8.35
CA VAL A 176 1.61 16.49 -9.18
C VAL A 176 0.34 15.97 -8.53
N THR A 177 -0.76 16.07 -9.27
CA THR A 177 -2.03 15.42 -8.93
C THR A 177 -1.86 13.90 -9.02
N SER A 178 -2.17 13.19 -7.94
CA SER A 178 -1.83 11.77 -7.78
C SER A 178 -2.91 10.99 -7.03
N ASN A 179 -2.85 9.66 -7.12
CA ASN A 179 -3.46 8.78 -6.13
C ASN A 179 -2.42 8.60 -5.01
N PHE A 180 -2.67 9.17 -3.85
CA PHE A 180 -1.65 9.28 -2.81
C PHE A 180 -1.69 8.08 -1.88
N MET A 181 -0.63 7.27 -1.86
CA MET A 181 -0.49 6.18 -0.91
C MET A 181 -0.03 6.78 0.42
N THR A 182 -0.86 6.73 1.46
CA THR A 182 -0.51 7.35 2.76
C THR A 182 0.11 6.37 3.74
N SER A 183 -0.02 5.07 3.50
CA SER A 183 0.55 4.05 4.37
C SER A 183 0.60 2.69 3.69
N VAL A 184 1.64 1.92 3.98
CA VAL A 184 1.80 0.50 3.68
C VAL A 184 2.20 -0.21 4.97
N TYR A 185 1.42 -1.19 5.41
CA TYR A 185 1.70 -1.91 6.65
C TYR A 185 0.96 -3.25 6.73
N GLY A 186 1.51 -4.20 7.49
CA GLY A 186 0.73 -5.34 7.95
C GLY A 186 -0.17 -4.90 9.11
N ARG A 187 -1.44 -5.29 9.05
CA ARG A 187 -2.49 -4.78 9.94
C ARG A 187 -2.85 -5.79 11.02
N ASP A 188 -2.76 -5.36 12.29
CA ASP A 188 -3.32 -6.11 13.40
C ASP A 188 -4.83 -6.31 13.24
N HIS A 189 -5.33 -7.48 13.61
CA HIS A 189 -6.74 -7.85 13.44
C HIS A 189 -7.23 -7.68 11.99
N LEU A 190 -6.38 -8.03 11.01
CA LEU A 190 -6.71 -7.94 9.58
C LEU A 190 -8.06 -8.57 9.23
N GLU A 191 -8.40 -9.71 9.83
CA GLU A 191 -9.68 -10.39 9.58
C GLU A 191 -10.89 -9.55 9.95
N ASP A 192 -10.85 -8.89 11.10
CA ASP A 192 -11.97 -8.05 11.55
C ASP A 192 -12.11 -6.82 10.66
N TYR A 193 -11.01 -6.34 10.10
CA TYR A 193 -11.01 -5.24 9.15
C TYR A 193 -11.66 -5.66 7.83
N ILE A 194 -11.27 -6.82 7.31
CA ILE A 194 -11.83 -7.41 6.08
C ILE A 194 -13.31 -7.78 6.27
N ARG A 195 -13.64 -8.50 7.35
CA ARG A 195 -15.01 -8.92 7.66
C ARG A 195 -15.93 -7.70 7.76
N ARG A 196 -15.49 -6.64 8.44
CA ARG A 196 -16.22 -5.38 8.51
C ARG A 196 -16.44 -4.75 7.13
N ALA A 197 -15.44 -4.78 6.25
CA ALA A 197 -15.60 -4.29 4.89
C ALA A 197 -16.61 -5.14 4.10
N ALA A 198 -16.60 -6.46 4.26
CA ALA A 198 -17.55 -7.38 3.66
C ALA A 198 -18.99 -7.17 4.18
N ASP A 199 -19.17 -7.11 5.50
CA ASP A 199 -20.47 -6.89 6.15
C ASP A 199 -21.12 -5.56 5.75
N LEU A 200 -20.29 -4.55 5.44
CA LEU A 200 -20.73 -3.24 4.99
C LEU A 200 -20.90 -3.14 3.46
N GLY A 201 -20.62 -4.21 2.71
CA GLY A 201 -20.70 -4.21 1.25
C GLY A 201 -19.72 -3.24 0.60
N LEU A 202 -18.47 -3.19 1.10
CA LEU A 202 -17.41 -2.27 0.64
C LEU A 202 -16.35 -2.97 -0.23
N ILE A 203 -16.51 -4.26 -0.51
CA ILE A 203 -15.55 -5.05 -1.30
C ILE A 203 -15.64 -4.68 -2.77
N LEU A 204 -14.55 -4.18 -3.34
CA LEU A 204 -14.49 -3.69 -4.71
C LEU A 204 -13.98 -4.75 -5.69
N TYR A 205 -13.03 -5.57 -5.25
CA TYR A 205 -12.38 -6.58 -6.09
C TYR A 205 -11.83 -7.73 -5.24
N VAL A 206 -11.89 -8.95 -5.78
CA VAL A 206 -11.25 -10.16 -5.22
C VAL A 206 -10.52 -10.92 -6.33
N ASP A 207 -9.29 -11.37 -6.10
CA ASP A 207 -8.65 -12.42 -6.92
C ASP A 207 -8.77 -13.74 -6.17
N ALA A 208 -9.78 -14.55 -6.52
CA ALA A 208 -10.07 -15.78 -5.78
C ALA A 208 -8.88 -16.76 -5.81
N ARG A 209 -8.16 -16.83 -6.93
CA ARG A 209 -6.99 -17.71 -7.05
C ARG A 209 -5.83 -17.26 -6.18
N GLN A 210 -5.61 -15.96 -6.06
CA GLN A 210 -4.58 -15.42 -5.18
C GLN A 210 -4.98 -15.60 -3.73
N TRP A 211 -6.26 -15.38 -3.40
CA TRP A 211 -6.83 -15.69 -2.09
C TRP A 211 -6.62 -17.16 -1.69
N ASP A 212 -6.98 -18.13 -2.53
CA ASP A 212 -6.82 -19.56 -2.22
C ASP A 212 -5.36 -19.92 -1.92
N ARG A 213 -4.42 -19.35 -2.69
CA ARG A 213 -2.98 -19.53 -2.43
C ARG A 213 -2.55 -18.89 -1.12
N ILE A 214 -3.16 -17.75 -0.79
CA ILE A 214 -2.85 -16.99 0.41
C ILE A 214 -3.35 -17.72 1.66
N GLU A 215 -4.56 -18.25 1.61
CA GLU A 215 -5.19 -19.01 2.69
C GLU A 215 -4.49 -20.37 2.91
N GLY A 216 -4.04 -21.02 1.82
CA GLY A 216 -3.40 -22.34 1.87
C GLY A 216 -1.92 -22.38 2.29
N ASP A 217 -1.26 -21.24 2.57
CA ASP A 217 0.17 -21.20 2.88
C ASP A 217 0.42 -21.28 4.41
N PRO A 218 1.07 -22.36 4.89
CA PRO A 218 1.18 -22.70 6.31
C PRO A 218 2.12 -21.77 7.10
N ARG A 219 2.85 -20.88 6.44
CA ARG A 219 3.77 -19.92 7.09
C ARG A 219 3.05 -18.70 7.68
N ARG A 220 1.71 -18.71 7.70
CA ARG A 220 0.89 -17.52 7.91
C ARG A 220 0.17 -17.55 9.24
N VAL A 221 0.11 -16.37 9.85
CA VAL A 221 -0.55 -16.09 11.13
C VAL A 221 -2.07 -16.29 11.00
N PRO A 222 -2.81 -16.59 12.09
CA PRO A 222 -4.25 -16.84 12.05
C PRO A 222 -5.12 -15.75 11.43
N GLY A 223 -4.59 -14.57 11.09
CA GLY A 223 -5.34 -13.40 10.59
C GLY A 223 -5.69 -13.38 9.09
N THR A 224 -5.62 -14.52 8.41
CA THR A 224 -5.99 -14.70 6.99
C THR A 224 -7.12 -15.73 6.81
N ARG A 225 -7.76 -16.16 7.89
CA ARG A 225 -8.90 -17.08 7.88
C ARG A 225 -10.20 -16.30 7.84
N CYS A 226 -10.40 -15.52 6.77
CA CYS A 226 -11.68 -14.87 6.48
C CYS A 226 -12.68 -15.87 5.86
N LEU A 227 -12.86 -17.03 6.49
CA LEU A 227 -13.71 -18.12 6.02
C LEU A 227 -15.13 -17.58 5.72
N GLY A 228 -15.51 -17.61 4.43
CA GLY A 228 -16.84 -17.24 3.93
C GLY A 228 -17.03 -15.79 3.47
N ALA A 229 -16.15 -14.84 3.84
CA ALA A 229 -16.35 -13.42 3.52
C ALA A 229 -16.26 -13.10 2.01
N PHE A 230 -15.64 -14.00 1.25
CA PHE A 230 -15.43 -13.86 -0.19
C PHE A 230 -16.05 -15.00 -1.01
N GLU A 231 -16.89 -15.83 -0.39
CA GLU A 231 -17.47 -16.99 -1.08
C GLU A 231 -18.29 -16.53 -2.29
N GLY A 232 -17.93 -17.05 -3.47
CA GLY A 232 -18.58 -16.70 -4.74
C GLY A 232 -18.13 -15.37 -5.36
N LEU A 233 -17.17 -14.65 -4.78
CA LEU A 233 -16.60 -13.42 -5.34
C LEU A 233 -15.32 -13.70 -6.14
N ASP A 234 -15.26 -13.24 -7.39
CA ASP A 234 -14.05 -13.21 -8.20
C ASP A 234 -14.13 -12.05 -9.22
N GLY A 235 -13.04 -11.31 -9.37
CA GLY A 235 -12.98 -10.11 -10.19
C GLY A 235 -13.58 -8.87 -9.54
N ILE A 236 -14.10 -7.96 -10.36
CA ILE A 236 -14.67 -6.68 -9.90
C ILE A 236 -16.08 -6.93 -9.35
N VAL A 237 -16.30 -6.55 -8.09
CA VAL A 237 -17.59 -6.68 -7.40
C VAL A 237 -18.41 -5.40 -7.59
N HIS A 238 -17.87 -4.23 -7.25
CA HIS A 238 -18.47 -2.93 -7.55
C HIS A 238 -17.43 -1.81 -7.63
N ARG A 239 -17.86 -0.61 -8.04
CA ARG A 239 -17.02 0.59 -8.09
C ARG A 239 -16.94 1.29 -6.73
N THR A 240 -15.84 1.99 -6.50
CA THR A 240 -15.58 2.72 -5.24
C THR A 240 -16.53 3.91 -5.06
N GLY A 241 -16.99 4.10 -3.82
CA GLY A 241 -17.69 5.30 -3.38
C GLY A 241 -16.76 6.43 -2.92
N SER A 242 -15.44 6.20 -2.89
CA SER A 242 -14.41 7.13 -2.37
C SER A 242 -13.93 8.16 -3.40
N ILE A 243 -14.56 8.25 -4.57
CA ILE A 243 -14.23 9.24 -5.61
C ILE A 243 -14.96 10.55 -5.28
N GLY A 244 -14.23 11.59 -4.86
CA GLY A 244 -14.79 12.93 -4.65
C GLY A 244 -14.24 13.72 -3.45
N VAL A 245 -13.24 13.20 -2.72
CA VAL A 245 -12.67 13.89 -1.56
C VAL A 245 -11.17 14.12 -1.80
N SER A 246 -10.79 15.37 -2.03
CA SER A 246 -9.38 15.75 -2.16
C SER A 246 -8.59 15.41 -0.89
N ALA A 247 -7.36 14.92 -1.05
CA ALA A 247 -6.42 14.87 0.06
C ALA A 247 -6.14 16.31 0.55
N PRO A 248 -6.07 16.58 1.86
CA PRO A 248 -5.59 17.87 2.33
C PRO A 248 -4.15 18.07 1.85
N PRO A 249 -3.76 19.30 1.44
CA PRO A 249 -2.39 19.57 1.06
C PRO A 249 -1.45 19.23 2.22
N ALA A 250 -0.35 18.52 1.92
CA ALA A 250 0.73 18.33 2.87
C ALA A 250 1.26 19.73 3.26
N SER A 251 0.90 20.19 4.46
CA SER A 251 1.10 21.57 4.87
C SER A 251 2.59 21.91 4.99
N GLY A 252 3.07 22.76 4.09
CA GLY A 252 4.09 23.75 4.43
C GLY A 252 3.52 24.73 5.47
N ARG A 253 4.35 25.11 6.44
CA ARG A 253 4.00 25.93 7.61
C ARG A 253 3.22 27.21 7.25
N VAL A 254 2.13 27.47 7.96
CA VAL A 254 1.62 28.84 8.26
C VAL A 254 1.17 28.90 9.73
N ALA A 255 1.41 30.07 10.32
CA ALA A 255 1.42 30.44 11.74
C ALA A 255 0.24 30.01 12.64
N ALA A 256 0.57 29.88 13.93
CA ALA A 256 -0.37 29.66 15.03
C ALA A 256 -1.40 30.79 15.22
N PRO A 257 -2.57 30.46 15.81
CA PRO A 257 -2.90 31.09 17.07
C PRO A 257 -3.28 30.10 18.18
N ARG A 258 -2.66 30.35 19.33
CA ARG A 258 -2.97 29.96 20.71
C ARG A 258 -4.29 29.21 20.96
N ARG A 259 -4.17 27.95 21.41
CA ARG A 259 -4.52 27.53 22.78
C ARG A 259 -3.56 26.40 23.19
N THR A 260 -2.70 26.69 24.15
CA THR A 260 -1.88 25.70 24.86
C THR A 260 -2.79 24.87 25.74
N TYR A 261 -2.95 23.58 25.44
CA TYR A 261 -3.27 22.60 26.46
C TYR A 261 -1.95 22.14 27.07
N SER A 262 -1.87 22.19 28.40
CA SER A 262 -0.66 21.81 29.13
C SER A 262 -0.63 20.30 29.34
N PHE A 263 0.53 19.76 29.68
CA PHE A 263 0.73 18.32 29.95
C PHE A 263 -0.17 17.73 31.08
N GLY A 264 -0.93 18.57 31.81
CA GLY A 264 -1.95 18.12 32.76
C GLY A 264 -3.31 17.79 32.13
N ASP A 265 -3.58 18.19 30.89
CA ASP A 265 -4.90 18.03 30.26
C ASP A 265 -5.09 16.65 29.59
N ILE A 266 -4.02 15.87 29.44
CA ILE A 266 -4.04 14.52 28.83
C ILE A 266 -4.18 13.41 29.89
N ALA A 267 -3.96 13.72 31.18
CA ALA A 267 -4.05 12.71 32.26
C ALA A 267 -5.48 12.50 32.82
N ASN A 268 -6.44 13.39 32.52
CA ASN A 268 -7.80 13.33 33.09
C ASN A 268 -8.86 12.68 32.18
N GLU A 269 -8.51 12.22 30.97
CA GLU A 269 -9.43 11.41 30.14
C GLU A 269 -9.28 9.89 30.38
N CYS A 270 -8.37 9.48 31.28
CA CYS A 270 -8.15 8.06 31.63
C CYS A 270 -8.57 7.67 33.07
N GLU A 271 -9.05 8.61 33.89
CA GLU A 271 -9.57 8.29 35.23
C GLU A 271 -11.03 8.76 35.40
N GLY A 272 -11.97 7.83 35.23
CA GLY A 272 -13.34 8.03 35.71
C GLY A 272 -14.44 7.27 34.96
N ARG A 273 -14.63 5.98 35.25
CA ARG A 273 -15.74 5.49 36.10
C ARG A 273 -15.88 3.97 36.05
N ASP A 274 -15.88 3.43 37.27
CA ASP A 274 -16.51 2.21 37.80
C ASP A 274 -15.94 0.86 37.31
N GLY A 275 -15.29 0.01 38.14
CA GLY A 275 -15.42 -0.20 39.58
C GLY A 275 -16.48 -1.26 39.88
N GLY A 276 -16.11 -2.54 40.00
CA GLY A 276 -17.03 -3.54 40.55
C GLY A 276 -16.69 -5.04 40.41
N ARG A 277 -15.93 -5.55 41.39
CA ARG A 277 -15.98 -6.89 42.04
C ARG A 277 -15.62 -8.18 41.25
N CYS A 278 -14.67 -8.88 41.88
CA CYS A 278 -14.29 -10.31 41.83
C CYS A 278 -13.72 -10.84 40.53
#